data_AF-W3V577-F1
#
_entry.id   AF-W3V577-F1
#
_cell.length_a   1.000
_cell.length_b   1.000
_cell.length_c   1.000
_cell.angle_alpha   90.00
_cell.angle_beta   90.00
_cell.angle_gamma   90.00
#
_symmetry.space_group_name_H-M   'P 1'
#
loop_
_entity.id
_entity.type
_entity.pdbx_description
1 polymer ?
#
loop_
_entity_poly.entity_id
_entity_poly.type
_entity_poly.pdbx_seq_one_letter_code
_entity_poly.pdbx_strand_id
1 'polypeptide(L)'
;MSEIMKPENECPFDPKQYECHCLVAPLGSFSWALIQLKLRKRVARSVWGDKGMYLAITPRVNDLTVEKDSAYAVDGVAVGTKYDYLTHIDLRNEHGNFVPWQPTQEDMMACDWEFFEDKAKPEPQPEPKLETPKYSLAFDVKTEVASLSGTGLWGAQPTNVENNLTTNGRPYNIYWFGPGYGTAAANQLRIDFKAVTGSAAQVPDLDNKTLITTVDGKKYNLGTLTEKSSNSTGQEVHIHYRNGDTAELGKLLEQVGKTFRLHCGWYD
;
A
#
# COMPACT_ATOMS: atom_id res chain seq x y z
N MET A 1 20.11 32.48 16.12
CA MET A 1 18.88 31.75 15.74
C MET A 1 19.00 31.45 14.25
N SER A 2 18.94 30.18 13.85
CA SER A 2 19.00 29.83 12.43
C SER A 2 17.85 30.50 11.68
N GLU A 3 18.05 30.90 10.42
CA GLU A 3 16.98 31.46 9.57
C GLU A 3 15.76 30.52 9.40
N ILE A 4 15.92 29.27 9.84
CA ILE A 4 14.95 28.17 9.74
C ILE A 4 13.93 28.18 10.91
N MET A 5 14.28 28.75 12.07
CA MET A 5 13.41 28.75 13.26
C MET A 5 13.00 30.16 13.64
N LYS A 6 12.12 30.77 12.83
CA LYS A 6 11.44 32.02 13.19
C LYS A 6 10.17 31.69 13.99
N PRO A 7 9.88 32.38 15.11
CA PRO A 7 8.72 32.07 15.96
C PRO A 7 7.37 32.23 15.24
N GLU A 8 7.31 33.05 14.18
CA GLU A 8 6.15 33.20 13.31
C GLU A 8 5.93 32.05 12.31
N ASN A 9 6.92 31.17 12.13
CA ASN A 9 6.86 30.05 11.19
C ASN A 9 6.67 28.73 11.92
N GLU A 10 5.74 27.90 11.41
CA GLU A 10 5.63 26.51 11.85
C GLU A 10 6.93 25.75 11.53
N CYS A 11 7.31 24.82 12.41
CA CYS A 11 8.40 23.90 12.11
C CYS A 11 8.06 23.11 10.84
N PRO A 12 8.92 23.12 9.80
CA PRO A 12 8.68 22.35 8.59
C PRO A 12 8.46 20.88 8.93
N PHE A 13 7.38 20.29 8.41
CA PHE A 13 7.10 18.87 8.59
C PHE A 13 7.49 18.10 7.32
N ASP A 14 8.56 17.33 7.41
CA ASP A 14 8.94 16.33 6.40
C ASP A 14 8.74 14.92 7.01
N PRO A 15 7.74 14.14 6.53
CA PRO A 15 7.49 12.78 6.99
C PRO A 15 8.75 11.89 7.01
N LYS A 16 9.66 12.09 6.05
CA LYS A 16 10.89 11.29 5.91
C LYS A 16 11.83 11.41 7.10
N GLN A 17 11.77 12.53 7.85
CA GLN A 17 12.58 12.73 9.05
C GLN A 17 12.19 11.79 10.20
N TYR A 18 11.01 11.16 10.12
CA TYR A 18 10.48 10.25 11.14
C TYR A 18 10.51 8.78 10.69
N GLU A 19 10.99 8.48 9.47
CA GLU A 19 11.09 7.12 8.90
C GLU A 19 12.40 6.39 9.32
N CYS A 20 12.73 6.33 10.62
CA CYS A 20 13.85 5.51 11.12
C CYS A 20 13.44 4.06 11.46
N HIS A 21 14.30 3.08 11.17
CA HIS A 21 14.20 1.69 11.66
C HIS A 21 14.56 1.52 13.16
N CYS A 22 14.66 2.63 13.89
CA CYS A 22 14.96 2.70 15.32
C CYS A 22 13.74 3.26 16.05
N LEU A 23 13.42 2.75 17.25
CA LEU A 23 12.22 3.17 18.00
C LEU A 23 12.36 4.65 18.44
N VAL A 24 11.80 5.58 17.65
CA VAL A 24 11.91 7.04 17.86
C VAL A 24 11.13 7.50 19.11
N ALA A 25 10.07 6.77 19.48
CA ALA A 25 9.31 6.97 20.71
C ALA A 25 8.68 5.63 21.15
N PRO A 26 8.51 5.37 22.46
CA PRO A 26 7.83 4.17 22.94
C PRO A 26 6.40 4.06 22.39
N LEU A 27 6.03 2.87 21.88
CA LEU A 27 4.65 2.57 21.50
C LEU A 27 3.70 2.90 22.67
N GLY A 28 2.56 3.51 22.35
CA GLY A 28 1.58 3.92 23.36
C GLY A 28 1.86 5.26 24.03
N SER A 29 3.05 5.84 23.90
CA SER A 29 3.36 7.15 24.49
C SER A 29 2.72 8.31 23.72
N PHE A 30 2.54 9.45 24.39
CA PHE A 30 2.11 10.69 23.73
C PHE A 30 3.07 11.13 22.61
N SER A 31 4.38 10.98 22.81
CA SER A 31 5.38 11.28 21.76
C SER A 31 5.17 10.42 20.52
N TRP A 32 4.85 9.14 20.70
CA TRP A 32 4.49 8.24 19.60
C TRP A 32 3.19 8.69 18.92
N ALA A 33 2.16 9.03 19.71
CA ALA A 33 0.88 9.52 19.19
C ALA A 33 1.05 10.79 18.34
N LEU A 34 1.89 11.72 18.78
CA LEU A 34 2.19 12.95 18.05
C LEU A 34 2.92 12.66 16.74
N ILE A 35 3.85 11.69 16.71
CA ILE A 35 4.48 11.24 15.47
C ILE A 35 3.42 10.66 14.51
N GLN A 36 2.52 9.82 15.01
CA GLN A 36 1.46 9.22 14.18
C GLN A 36 0.51 10.29 13.62
N LEU A 37 0.12 11.28 14.43
CA LEU A 37 -0.68 12.42 13.98
C LEU A 37 0.02 13.18 12.87
N LYS A 38 1.29 13.51 13.04
CA LYS A 38 2.11 14.14 12.00
C LYS A 38 2.13 13.31 10.71
N LEU A 39 2.24 11.98 10.82
CA LEU A 39 2.11 11.01 9.70
C LEU A 39 0.67 10.83 9.18
N ARG A 40 -0.27 11.70 9.57
CA ARG A 40 -1.67 11.73 9.11
C ARG A 40 -2.48 10.49 9.54
N LYS A 41 -2.07 9.82 10.60
CA LYS A 41 -2.82 8.72 11.21
C LYS A 41 -3.74 9.27 12.30
N ARG A 42 -4.87 8.59 12.51
CA ARG A 42 -5.77 8.87 13.63
C ARG A 42 -5.34 8.07 14.84
N VAL A 43 -5.34 8.71 15.99
CA VAL A 43 -4.96 8.07 17.26
C VAL A 43 -5.99 8.39 18.33
N ALA A 44 -6.13 7.51 19.30
CA ALA A 44 -7.03 7.69 20.42
C ALA A 44 -6.36 7.19 21.70
N ARG A 45 -6.87 7.63 22.85
CA ARG A 45 -6.62 6.96 24.12
C ARG A 45 -7.43 5.66 24.16
N SER A 46 -6.93 4.62 24.81
CA SER A 46 -7.68 3.36 24.98
C SER A 46 -9.07 3.57 25.60
N VAL A 47 -9.18 4.52 26.55
CA VAL A 47 -10.44 4.89 27.21
C VAL A 47 -11.44 5.64 26.30
N TRP A 48 -11.04 5.97 25.08
CA TRP A 48 -11.85 6.65 24.06
C TRP A 48 -12.36 5.69 22.97
N GLY A 49 -11.74 4.51 22.81
CA GLY A 49 -11.96 3.61 21.67
C GLY A 49 -13.43 3.22 21.45
N ASP A 50 -14.17 2.91 22.54
CA ASP A 50 -15.58 2.54 22.45
C ASP A 50 -16.54 3.72 22.26
N LYS A 51 -16.03 4.95 22.39
CA LYS A 51 -16.80 6.19 22.23
C LYS A 51 -16.68 6.76 20.82
N GLY A 52 -15.91 6.13 19.94
CA GLY A 52 -15.65 6.65 18.59
C GLY A 52 -14.89 7.99 18.57
N MET A 53 -14.19 8.29 19.68
CA MET A 53 -13.44 9.52 19.88
C MET A 53 -11.98 9.34 19.42
N TYR A 54 -11.46 10.32 18.68
CA TYR A 54 -10.07 10.26 18.20
C TYR A 54 -9.50 11.64 17.89
N LEU A 55 -8.17 11.70 17.80
CA LEU A 55 -7.42 12.85 17.33
C LEU A 55 -7.06 12.70 15.85
N ALA A 56 -7.13 13.81 15.13
CA ALA A 56 -6.64 13.94 13.76
C ALA A 56 -5.89 15.27 13.61
N ILE A 57 -4.91 15.32 12.71
CA ILE A 57 -4.20 16.56 12.38
C ILE A 57 -4.93 17.30 11.24
N THR A 58 -5.20 18.58 11.45
CA THR A 58 -5.70 19.47 10.41
C THR A 58 -4.50 20.23 9.84
N PRO A 59 -4.16 20.06 8.55
CA PRO A 59 -3.02 20.76 7.95
C PRO A 59 -3.25 22.26 7.86
N ARG A 60 -2.15 23.01 7.82
CA ARG A 60 -2.19 24.40 7.35
C ARG A 60 -2.79 24.47 5.94
N VAL A 61 -3.69 25.43 5.74
CA VAL A 61 -4.21 25.82 4.43
C VAL A 61 -3.92 27.31 4.24
N ASN A 62 -3.19 27.64 3.18
CA ASN A 62 -2.79 29.01 2.89
C ASN A 62 -3.80 29.70 1.97
N ASP A 63 -3.74 31.03 1.97
CA ASP A 63 -4.42 31.90 0.98
C ASP A 63 -5.95 31.78 0.95
N LEU A 64 -6.54 31.34 2.05
CA LEU A 64 -7.99 31.31 2.22
C LEU A 64 -8.55 32.73 2.18
N THR A 65 -9.82 32.82 1.78
CA THR A 65 -10.52 34.08 1.61
C THR A 65 -11.79 34.03 2.45
N VAL A 66 -12.04 35.09 3.22
CA VAL A 66 -13.30 35.23 3.96
C VAL A 66 -14.44 35.35 2.95
N GLU A 67 -15.29 34.33 2.90
CA GLU A 67 -16.49 34.27 2.05
C GLU A 67 -17.67 34.99 2.70
N LYS A 68 -18.59 35.50 1.88
CA LYS A 68 -19.70 36.39 2.27
C LYS A 68 -20.56 35.85 3.42
N ASP A 69 -20.76 34.53 3.49
CA ASP A 69 -21.61 33.87 4.48
C ASP A 69 -20.81 32.96 5.43
N SER A 70 -19.49 33.15 5.51
CA SER A 70 -18.63 32.44 6.47
C SER A 70 -18.86 32.96 7.90
N ALA A 71 -18.55 32.13 8.90
CA ALA A 71 -18.61 32.55 10.31
C ALA A 71 -17.81 33.84 10.57
N TYR A 72 -16.63 33.96 9.96
CA TYR A 72 -15.80 35.17 10.06
C TYR A 72 -16.46 36.42 9.48
N ALA A 73 -17.17 36.30 8.36
CA ALA A 73 -17.91 37.43 7.79
C ALA A 73 -19.07 37.88 8.68
N VAL A 74 -19.79 36.91 9.27
CA VAL A 74 -20.86 37.17 10.25
C VAL A 74 -20.31 37.86 11.50
N ASP A 75 -19.12 37.47 11.94
CA ASP A 75 -18.41 38.05 13.09
C ASP A 75 -17.72 39.40 12.76
N GLY A 76 -17.90 39.93 11.54
CA GLY A 76 -17.47 41.26 11.14
C GLY A 76 -16.11 41.36 10.46
N VAL A 77 -15.48 40.23 10.10
CA VAL A 77 -14.28 40.23 9.26
C VAL A 77 -14.66 40.57 7.81
N ALA A 78 -13.94 41.51 7.19
CA ALA A 78 -14.27 41.95 5.85
C ALA A 78 -14.19 40.80 4.84
N VAL A 79 -15.25 40.64 4.03
CA VAL A 79 -15.28 39.68 2.90
C VAL A 79 -14.11 39.98 1.96
N GLY A 80 -13.41 38.94 1.53
CA GLY A 80 -12.19 39.07 0.73
C GLY A 80 -10.89 39.13 1.56
N THR A 81 -10.96 39.19 2.89
CA THR A 81 -9.76 39.15 3.74
C THR A 81 -9.02 37.83 3.52
N LYS A 82 -7.73 37.92 3.21
CA LYS A 82 -6.84 36.77 3.08
C LYS A 82 -6.33 36.33 4.45
N TYR A 83 -6.31 35.02 4.68
CA TYR A 83 -5.76 34.44 5.89
C TYR A 83 -5.25 33.02 5.64
N ASP A 84 -4.33 32.59 6.49
CA ASP A 84 -3.89 31.20 6.55
C ASP A 84 -4.60 30.52 7.73
N TYR A 85 -5.12 29.32 7.50
CA TYR A 85 -5.65 28.49 8.56
C TYR A 85 -4.55 27.57 9.05
N LEU A 86 -4.12 27.72 10.30
CA LEU A 86 -2.89 27.11 10.82
C LEU A 86 -3.06 25.62 11.15
N THR A 87 -1.95 24.88 11.16
CA THR A 87 -1.96 23.46 11.55
C THR A 87 -2.38 23.31 13.01
N HIS A 88 -3.31 22.40 13.31
CA HIS A 88 -3.73 22.06 14.68
C HIS A 88 -4.20 20.61 14.75
N ILE A 89 -4.51 20.15 15.96
CA ILE A 89 -5.08 18.82 16.21
C ILE A 89 -6.55 19.03 16.54
N ASP A 90 -7.42 18.26 15.89
CA ASP A 90 -8.83 18.19 16.24
C ASP A 90 -9.12 16.90 16.99
N LEU A 91 -10.03 17.00 17.96
CA LEU A 91 -10.70 15.88 18.59
C LEU A 91 -12.06 15.69 17.90
N ARG A 92 -12.28 14.51 17.34
CA ARG A 92 -13.63 14.04 17.06
C ARG A 92 -14.24 13.54 18.36
N ASN A 93 -15.34 14.15 18.79
CA ASN A 93 -16.06 13.75 20.00
C ASN A 93 -16.97 12.54 19.75
N GLU A 94 -17.60 12.04 20.81
CA GLU A 94 -18.48 10.86 20.75
C GLU A 94 -19.73 11.05 19.88
N HIS A 95 -20.11 12.29 19.59
CA HIS A 95 -21.19 12.63 18.68
C HIS A 95 -20.73 12.78 17.22
N GLY A 96 -19.44 12.61 16.97
CA GLY A 96 -18.83 12.71 15.65
C GLY A 96 -18.53 14.12 15.17
N ASN A 97 -18.63 15.13 16.04
CA ASN A 97 -18.26 16.51 15.74
C ASN A 97 -16.79 16.75 16.06
N PHE A 98 -16.16 17.67 15.34
CA PHE A 98 -14.77 18.05 15.54
C PHE A 98 -14.66 19.33 16.36
N VAL A 99 -13.68 19.35 17.27
CA VAL A 99 -13.29 20.53 18.03
C VAL A 99 -11.77 20.61 18.09
N PRO A 100 -11.18 21.83 18.08
CA PRO A 100 -9.76 21.98 18.35
C PRO A 100 -9.39 21.34 19.69
N TRP A 101 -8.33 20.55 19.69
CA TRP A 101 -7.90 19.79 20.85
C TRP A 101 -6.59 20.32 21.41
N GLN A 102 -6.55 20.42 22.74
CA GLN A 102 -5.35 20.75 23.49
C GLN A 102 -5.06 19.60 24.47
N PRO A 103 -3.85 19.04 24.47
CA PRO A 103 -3.49 17.96 25.41
C PRO A 103 -3.53 18.47 26.84
N THR A 104 -4.12 17.68 27.73
CA THR A 104 -3.94 17.87 29.18
C THR A 104 -2.58 17.33 29.62
N GLN A 105 -2.17 17.62 30.86
CA GLN A 105 -0.96 17.01 31.43
C GLN A 105 -1.09 15.48 31.51
N GLU A 106 -2.28 14.96 31.80
CA GLU A 106 -2.53 13.51 31.82
C GLU A 106 -2.37 12.89 30.43
N ASP A 107 -2.85 13.57 29.38
CA ASP A 107 -2.69 13.12 28.00
C ASP A 107 -1.23 13.04 27.57
N MET A 108 -0.42 14.03 27.96
CA MET A 108 1.01 14.06 27.66
C MET A 108 1.80 12.96 28.37
N MET A 109 1.32 12.53 29.54
CA MET A 109 1.98 11.49 30.36
C MET A 109 1.38 10.09 30.15
N ALA A 110 0.36 9.97 29.32
CA ALA A 110 -0.32 8.71 29.05
C ALA A 110 0.52 7.75 28.18
N CYS A 111 0.31 6.45 28.42
CA CYS A 111 0.98 5.35 27.72
C CYS A 111 -0.02 4.40 27.03
N ASP A 112 -1.28 4.80 26.92
CA ASP A 112 -2.38 4.02 26.34
C ASP A 112 -2.88 4.63 25.02
N TRP A 113 -2.00 5.30 24.27
CA TRP A 113 -2.31 5.77 22.93
C TRP A 113 -2.30 4.63 21.93
N GLU A 114 -3.29 4.58 21.06
CA GLU A 114 -3.46 3.55 20.04
C GLU A 114 -3.93 4.16 18.73
N PHE A 115 -3.85 3.38 17.64
CA PHE A 115 -4.49 3.78 16.40
C PHE A 115 -6.00 3.74 16.56
N PHE A 116 -6.69 4.72 15.97
CA PHE A 116 -8.14 4.69 15.90
C PHE A 116 -8.61 4.00 14.62
N GLU A 117 -9.38 2.91 14.79
CA GLU A 117 -10.03 2.16 13.72
C GLU A 117 -11.53 2.48 13.71
N ASP A 118 -12.09 2.79 12.53
CA ASP A 118 -13.52 3.05 12.42
C ASP A 118 -14.30 1.74 12.59
N LYS A 119 -15.04 1.58 13.68
CA LYS A 119 -16.03 0.49 13.83
C LYS A 119 -17.23 0.58 12.86
N ALA A 120 -17.17 1.48 11.85
CA ALA A 120 -18.26 1.80 10.92
C ALA A 120 -17.79 1.76 9.45
N LYS A 121 -17.18 0.65 9.07
CA LYS A 121 -17.21 0.08 7.73
C LYS A 121 -17.06 -1.43 7.95
N PRO A 122 -17.74 -2.32 7.21
CA PRO A 122 -17.24 -3.69 7.14
C PRO A 122 -15.77 -3.56 6.73
N GLU A 123 -14.88 -3.92 7.65
CA GLU A 123 -13.46 -3.95 7.40
C GLU A 123 -13.25 -4.72 6.08
N PRO A 124 -12.49 -4.18 5.11
CA PRO A 124 -11.57 -5.07 4.41
C PRO A 124 -10.77 -5.72 5.53
N GLN A 125 -10.88 -7.04 5.65
CA GLN A 125 -10.28 -7.88 6.69
C GLN A 125 -8.95 -7.31 7.20
N PRO A 126 -8.69 -7.40 8.52
CA PRO A 126 -7.52 -6.80 9.16
C PRO A 126 -6.28 -7.04 8.31
N GLU A 127 -5.54 -5.99 7.97
CA GLU A 127 -4.22 -6.18 7.34
C GLU A 127 -3.46 -7.13 8.27
N PRO A 128 -3.10 -8.34 7.78
CA PRO A 128 -2.32 -9.26 8.58
C PRO A 128 -1.08 -8.51 9.06
N LYS A 129 -0.61 -8.80 10.29
CA LYS A 129 0.80 -8.58 10.69
C LYS A 129 1.62 -8.70 9.42
N LEU A 130 2.34 -7.64 9.01
CA LEU A 130 3.06 -7.61 7.74
C LEU A 130 3.88 -8.90 7.61
N GLU A 131 3.28 -9.92 7.02
CA GLU A 131 3.91 -11.20 6.86
C GLU A 131 4.97 -10.87 5.85
N THR A 132 6.22 -10.97 6.27
CA THR A 132 7.28 -10.82 5.30
C THR A 132 7.09 -11.98 4.34
N PRO A 133 6.92 -11.73 3.03
CA PRO A 133 6.68 -12.82 2.11
C PRO A 133 7.88 -13.76 2.21
N LYS A 134 7.59 -15.04 2.46
CA LYS A 134 8.62 -16.08 2.58
C LYS A 134 9.49 -16.12 1.33
N TYR A 135 8.84 -15.92 0.19
CA TYR A 135 9.52 -15.75 -1.09
C TYR A 135 9.06 -14.47 -1.78
N SER A 136 9.97 -13.80 -2.47
CA SER A 136 9.73 -12.59 -3.22
C SER A 136 10.38 -12.65 -4.61
N LEU A 137 9.69 -12.07 -5.58
CA LEU A 137 10.13 -11.91 -6.95
C LEU A 137 9.62 -10.55 -7.44
N ALA A 138 10.53 -9.65 -7.79
CA ALA A 138 10.21 -8.37 -8.41
C ALA A 138 10.85 -8.29 -9.80
N PHE A 139 10.10 -7.78 -10.78
CA PHE A 139 10.58 -7.64 -12.15
C PHE A 139 9.74 -6.61 -12.91
N ASP A 140 10.33 -6.08 -13.97
CA ASP A 140 9.67 -5.19 -14.92
C ASP A 140 9.12 -6.03 -16.08
N VAL A 141 7.85 -5.80 -16.40
CA VAL A 141 7.20 -6.32 -17.60
C VAL A 141 6.86 -5.16 -18.51
N LYS A 142 7.46 -5.14 -19.70
CA LYS A 142 6.97 -4.34 -20.81
C LYS A 142 5.89 -5.14 -21.54
N THR A 143 4.67 -4.63 -21.55
CA THR A 143 3.53 -5.30 -22.18
C THR A 143 3.69 -5.27 -23.70
N GLU A 144 3.98 -6.43 -24.27
CA GLU A 144 3.99 -6.62 -25.71
C GLU A 144 2.93 -7.66 -26.07
N VAL A 145 2.36 -7.53 -27.27
CA VAL A 145 1.40 -8.52 -27.77
C VAL A 145 2.22 -9.78 -28.08
N ALA A 146 2.03 -10.85 -27.32
CA ALA A 146 2.62 -12.14 -27.69
C ALA A 146 2.11 -12.55 -29.08
N SER A 147 2.95 -13.26 -29.83
CA SER A 147 2.92 -13.43 -31.30
C SER A 147 1.69 -14.14 -31.90
N LEU A 148 0.54 -14.20 -31.22
CA LEU A 148 -0.72 -14.76 -31.67
C LEU A 148 -1.84 -13.72 -31.54
N SER A 149 -1.73 -12.66 -32.34
CA SER A 149 -2.77 -11.62 -32.48
C SER A 149 -4.17 -12.25 -32.62
N GLY A 150 -5.09 -11.87 -31.74
CA GLY A 150 -6.49 -12.35 -31.75
C GLY A 150 -6.83 -13.48 -30.78
N THR A 151 -5.84 -14.05 -30.07
CA THR A 151 -6.07 -15.17 -29.12
C THR A 151 -6.31 -14.73 -27.66
N GLY A 152 -6.09 -13.46 -27.33
CA GLY A 152 -6.14 -13.00 -25.94
C GLY A 152 -4.98 -13.50 -25.07
N LEU A 153 -3.80 -13.66 -25.67
CA LEU A 153 -2.55 -14.00 -24.97
C LEU A 153 -1.59 -12.80 -24.98
N TRP A 154 -1.09 -12.44 -23.80
CA TRP A 154 -0.03 -11.44 -23.63
C TRP A 154 1.16 -12.11 -22.96
N GLY A 155 2.36 -11.81 -23.43
CA GLY A 155 3.58 -12.47 -23.00
C GLY A 155 4.74 -11.50 -23.02
N ALA A 156 5.58 -11.57 -21.99
CA ALA A 156 6.72 -10.69 -21.87
C ALA A 156 7.89 -11.39 -21.16
N GLN A 157 9.10 -10.99 -21.55
CA GLN A 157 10.30 -11.37 -20.82
C GLN A 157 10.48 -10.42 -19.62
N PRO A 158 10.64 -10.95 -18.40
CA PRO A 158 10.89 -10.11 -17.24
C PRO A 158 12.28 -9.48 -17.32
N THR A 159 12.38 -8.20 -16.96
CA THR A 159 13.65 -7.45 -16.86
C THR A 159 13.82 -6.90 -15.44
N ASN A 160 15.02 -6.42 -15.10
CA ASN A 160 15.32 -5.90 -13.74
C ASN A 160 14.90 -6.86 -12.61
N VAL A 161 15.21 -8.15 -12.79
CA VAL A 161 14.74 -9.21 -11.89
C VAL A 161 15.49 -9.18 -10.55
N GLU A 162 14.73 -9.09 -9.47
CA GLU A 162 15.18 -9.22 -8.09
C GLU A 162 14.38 -10.36 -7.44
N ASN A 163 15.03 -11.33 -6.81
CA ASN A 163 14.31 -12.42 -6.15
C ASN A 163 15.12 -13.05 -5.02
N ASN A 164 14.43 -13.69 -4.08
CA ASN A 164 15.03 -14.55 -3.06
C ASN A 164 14.64 -16.04 -3.26
N LEU A 165 14.24 -16.42 -4.47
CA LEU A 165 13.88 -17.79 -4.81
C LEU A 165 15.17 -18.62 -4.84
N THR A 166 15.51 -19.25 -3.73
CA THR A 166 16.77 -20.00 -3.54
C THR A 166 16.76 -21.36 -4.27
N THR A 167 16.58 -21.36 -5.60
CA THR A 167 16.44 -22.59 -6.41
C THR A 167 17.07 -22.49 -7.81
N ASN A 168 17.23 -23.62 -8.49
CA ASN A 168 17.73 -23.71 -9.87
C ASN A 168 16.68 -23.28 -10.91
N GLY A 169 16.16 -22.06 -10.82
CA GLY A 169 15.14 -21.56 -11.74
C GLY A 169 15.16 -20.05 -11.83
N ARG A 170 15.50 -19.51 -13.00
CA ARG A 170 15.40 -18.06 -13.27
C ARG A 170 14.07 -17.75 -13.98
N PRO A 171 13.33 -16.73 -13.56
CA PRO A 171 12.13 -16.31 -14.30
C PRO A 171 12.55 -15.86 -15.70
N TYR A 172 11.81 -16.29 -16.72
CA TYR A 172 12.18 -16.01 -18.12
C TYR A 172 11.01 -15.60 -19.02
N ASN A 173 9.76 -15.98 -18.68
CA ASN A 173 8.56 -15.53 -19.38
C ASN A 173 7.42 -15.33 -18.39
N ILE A 174 6.62 -14.29 -18.63
CA ILE A 174 5.37 -14.00 -17.92
C ILE A 174 4.26 -14.00 -18.95
N TYR A 175 3.21 -14.78 -18.72
CA TYR A 175 2.04 -14.85 -19.59
C TYR A 175 0.77 -14.46 -18.87
N TRP A 176 -0.04 -13.65 -19.54
CA TRP A 176 -1.43 -13.37 -19.21
C TRP A 176 -2.31 -13.99 -20.29
N PHE A 177 -3.17 -14.92 -19.88
CA PHE A 177 -4.20 -15.51 -20.71
C PHE A 177 -5.51 -14.80 -20.38
N GLY A 178 -5.92 -13.85 -21.20
CA GLY A 178 -7.14 -13.09 -20.96
C GLY A 178 -8.42 -13.86 -21.29
N PRO A 179 -9.58 -13.21 -21.16
CA PRO A 179 -10.89 -13.87 -21.27
C PRO A 179 -11.17 -14.44 -22.67
N GLY A 180 -10.50 -13.91 -23.71
CA GLY A 180 -10.61 -14.41 -25.08
C GLY A 180 -9.78 -15.67 -25.36
N TYR A 181 -8.88 -16.05 -24.46
CA TYR A 181 -8.10 -17.28 -24.58
C TYR A 181 -8.97 -18.46 -24.14
N GLY A 182 -9.01 -19.53 -24.94
CA GLY A 182 -9.98 -20.63 -24.83
C GLY A 182 -10.42 -21.01 -23.41
N THR A 183 -11.70 -21.36 -23.25
CA THR A 183 -12.44 -21.39 -21.95
C THR A 183 -11.74 -22.10 -20.78
N ALA A 184 -10.87 -23.07 -21.04
CA ALA A 184 -10.15 -23.81 -20.00
C ALA A 184 -8.94 -23.07 -19.39
N ALA A 185 -8.39 -22.07 -20.07
CA ALA A 185 -7.18 -21.33 -19.65
C ALA A 185 -7.41 -19.80 -19.60
N ALA A 186 -8.66 -19.35 -19.70
CA ALA A 186 -9.01 -17.95 -19.57
C ALA A 186 -8.72 -17.41 -18.16
N ASN A 187 -8.38 -16.13 -18.10
CA ASN A 187 -8.11 -15.36 -16.88
C ASN A 187 -6.99 -15.92 -16.01
N GLN A 188 -5.87 -16.29 -16.62
CA GLN A 188 -4.77 -16.95 -15.95
C GLN A 188 -3.46 -16.15 -16.06
N LEU A 189 -2.75 -16.01 -14.94
CA LEU A 189 -1.35 -15.59 -14.92
C LEU A 189 -0.45 -16.83 -14.85
N ARG A 190 0.61 -16.83 -15.66
CA ARG A 190 1.64 -17.88 -15.66
C ARG A 190 3.02 -17.24 -15.58
N ILE A 191 3.85 -17.78 -14.70
CA ILE A 191 5.25 -17.39 -14.55
C ILE A 191 6.11 -18.61 -14.87
N ASP A 192 7.01 -18.44 -15.83
CA ASP A 192 7.88 -19.50 -16.31
C ASP A 192 9.31 -19.31 -15.81
N PHE A 193 9.86 -20.40 -15.29
CA PHE A 193 11.22 -20.49 -14.80
C PHE A 193 12.02 -21.44 -15.67
N LYS A 194 13.22 -21.02 -16.06
CA LYS A 194 14.17 -21.83 -16.81
C LYS A 194 15.35 -22.21 -15.93
N ALA A 195 15.88 -23.42 -16.12
CA ALA A 195 17.03 -23.88 -15.39
C ALA A 195 18.24 -22.94 -15.60
N VAL A 196 18.98 -22.69 -14.52
CA VAL A 196 20.21 -21.87 -14.57
C VAL A 196 21.40 -22.72 -15.02
N THR A 197 21.42 -23.98 -14.59
CA THR A 197 22.40 -25.00 -14.99
C THR A 197 21.76 -26.04 -15.92
N GLY A 198 22.55 -26.96 -16.49
CA GLY A 198 22.02 -28.05 -17.32
C GLY A 198 21.09 -29.06 -16.61
N SER A 199 20.91 -28.93 -15.30
CA SER A 199 19.98 -29.71 -14.47
C SER A 199 18.54 -29.23 -14.60
N ALA A 200 17.56 -29.99 -14.08
CA ALA A 200 16.14 -29.61 -14.11
C ALA A 200 15.87 -28.27 -13.42
N ALA A 201 14.94 -27.48 -13.96
CA ALA A 201 14.49 -26.24 -13.34
C ALA A 201 13.77 -26.53 -12.02
N GLN A 202 14.02 -25.69 -11.01
CA GLN A 202 13.39 -25.81 -9.70
C GLN A 202 12.95 -24.44 -9.20
N VAL A 203 11.79 -24.41 -8.57
CA VAL A 203 11.27 -23.27 -7.79
C VAL A 203 11.02 -23.76 -6.36
N PRO A 204 11.00 -22.88 -5.35
CA PRO A 204 10.71 -23.29 -3.99
C PRO A 204 9.35 -24.01 -3.90
N ASP A 205 9.09 -24.64 -2.78
CA ASP A 205 7.75 -25.10 -2.49
C ASP A 205 6.84 -23.87 -2.28
N LEU A 206 5.97 -23.64 -3.26
CA LEU A 206 4.97 -22.58 -3.29
C LEU A 206 3.56 -23.15 -3.09
N ASP A 207 3.45 -24.46 -2.82
CA ASP A 207 2.17 -25.11 -2.59
C ASP A 207 1.52 -24.52 -1.34
N ASN A 208 0.21 -24.26 -1.42
CA ASN A 208 -0.58 -23.60 -0.38
C ASN A 208 -0.16 -22.17 -0.01
N LYS A 209 0.81 -21.57 -0.71
CA LYS A 209 1.21 -20.17 -0.46
C LYS A 209 0.31 -19.21 -1.19
N THR A 210 -0.13 -18.17 -0.49
CA THR A 210 -0.91 -17.10 -1.11
C THR A 210 0.03 -16.15 -1.84
N LEU A 211 -0.19 -15.96 -3.14
CA LEU A 211 0.56 -14.98 -3.93
C LEU A 211 -0.17 -13.64 -3.89
N ILE A 212 0.50 -12.61 -3.36
CA ILE A 212 0.06 -11.22 -3.46
C ILE A 212 1.06 -10.47 -4.35
N THR A 213 0.56 -9.82 -5.40
CA THR A 213 1.37 -9.00 -6.30
C THR A 213 1.05 -7.53 -6.09
N THR A 214 2.07 -6.68 -5.95
CA THR A 214 1.90 -5.23 -5.85
C THR A 214 2.39 -4.56 -7.14
N VAL A 215 1.56 -3.67 -7.69
CA VAL A 215 1.89 -2.82 -8.86
C VAL A 215 1.47 -1.39 -8.54
N ASP A 216 2.39 -0.43 -8.65
CA ASP A 216 2.14 0.99 -8.36
C ASP A 216 1.46 1.25 -6.99
N GLY A 217 1.84 0.47 -5.98
CA GLY A 217 1.29 0.54 -4.61
C GLY A 217 -0.07 -0.16 -4.41
N LYS A 218 -0.70 -0.67 -5.48
CA LYS A 218 -1.93 -1.46 -5.40
C LYS A 218 -1.61 -2.96 -5.28
N LYS A 219 -2.22 -3.63 -4.30
CA LYS A 219 -2.09 -5.07 -4.06
C LYS A 219 -3.16 -5.84 -4.84
N TYR A 220 -2.78 -7.01 -5.35
CA TYR A 220 -3.60 -7.97 -6.08
C TYR A 220 -3.39 -9.36 -5.45
N ASN A 221 -4.42 -9.93 -4.84
CA ASN A 221 -4.36 -11.26 -4.24
C ASN A 221 -4.71 -12.31 -5.30
N LEU A 222 -3.72 -13.06 -5.78
CA LEU A 222 -3.88 -14.10 -6.81
C LEU A 222 -4.24 -15.47 -6.22
N GLY A 223 -4.34 -15.57 -4.89
CA GLY A 223 -4.63 -16.80 -4.17
C GLY A 223 -3.47 -17.79 -4.20
N THR A 224 -3.80 -19.07 -4.06
CA THR A 224 -2.81 -20.16 -4.04
C THR A 224 -2.48 -20.66 -5.44
N LEU A 225 -1.32 -21.31 -5.54
CA LEU A 225 -0.85 -21.97 -6.77
C LEU A 225 -1.92 -22.93 -7.30
N THR A 226 -2.37 -22.71 -8.54
CA THR A 226 -3.44 -23.52 -9.15
C THR A 226 -2.87 -24.75 -9.86
N GLU A 227 -1.74 -24.59 -10.53
CA GLU A 227 -1.08 -25.66 -11.27
C GLU A 227 0.43 -25.41 -11.30
N LYS A 228 1.21 -26.49 -11.16
CA LYS A 228 2.65 -26.52 -11.36
C LYS A 228 2.95 -27.58 -12.41
N SER A 229 3.59 -27.20 -13.49
CA SER A 229 3.96 -28.12 -14.56
C SER A 229 5.41 -27.95 -14.98
N SER A 230 5.91 -28.85 -15.82
CA SER A 230 7.26 -28.77 -16.37
C SER A 230 7.24 -29.20 -17.82
N ASN A 231 8.18 -28.69 -18.61
CA ASN A 231 8.32 -29.14 -19.99
C ASN A 231 8.86 -30.59 -20.05
N SER A 232 8.81 -31.23 -21.21
CA SER A 232 9.24 -32.63 -21.41
C SER A 232 10.70 -32.89 -21.03
N THR A 233 11.55 -31.85 -21.07
CA THR A 233 12.97 -31.93 -20.72
C THR A 233 13.25 -31.69 -19.22
N GLY A 234 12.25 -31.24 -18.46
CA GLY A 234 12.40 -30.77 -17.08
C GLY A 234 13.22 -29.48 -16.93
N GLN A 235 13.65 -28.84 -18.02
CA GLN A 235 14.46 -27.60 -17.99
C GLN A 235 13.61 -26.34 -17.74
N GLU A 236 12.29 -26.48 -17.71
CA GLU A 236 11.37 -25.39 -17.41
C GLU A 236 10.32 -25.84 -16.41
N VAL A 237 10.00 -24.94 -15.47
CA VAL A 237 8.88 -25.07 -14.53
C VAL A 237 7.93 -23.91 -14.77
N HIS A 238 6.64 -24.22 -14.81
CA HIS A 238 5.58 -23.26 -15.04
C HIS A 238 4.67 -23.24 -13.82
N ILE A 239 4.45 -22.05 -13.26
CA ILE A 239 3.50 -21.86 -12.16
C ILE A 239 2.33 -21.02 -12.63
N HIS A 240 1.13 -21.40 -12.20
CA HIS A 240 -0.12 -20.93 -12.75
C HIS A 240 -1.07 -20.44 -11.64
N TYR A 241 -1.67 -19.27 -11.85
CA TYR A 241 -2.66 -18.66 -10.96
C TYR A 241 -3.91 -18.32 -11.74
N ARG A 242 -5.07 -18.84 -11.30
CA ARG A 242 -6.38 -18.62 -11.93
C ARG A 242 -7.43 -17.98 -11.01
N ASN A 243 -7.09 -17.76 -9.75
CA ASN A 243 -8.03 -17.36 -8.70
C ASN A 243 -7.86 -15.89 -8.32
N GLY A 244 -8.72 -15.40 -7.42
CA GLY A 244 -8.62 -14.06 -6.85
C GLY A 244 -8.61 -12.94 -7.90
N ASP A 245 -7.68 -11.99 -7.74
CA ASP A 245 -7.60 -10.76 -8.53
C ASP A 245 -6.85 -10.94 -9.87
N THR A 246 -6.64 -12.18 -10.34
CA THR A 246 -5.86 -12.46 -11.56
C THR A 246 -6.43 -11.74 -12.78
N ALA A 247 -7.76 -11.67 -12.92
CA ALA A 247 -8.40 -10.92 -14.00
C ALA A 247 -8.21 -9.41 -13.90
N GLU A 248 -8.11 -8.86 -12.69
CA GLU A 248 -7.89 -7.43 -12.50
C GLU A 248 -6.42 -7.04 -12.76
N LEU A 249 -5.48 -7.86 -12.29
CA LEU A 249 -4.05 -7.70 -12.61
C LEU A 249 -3.81 -7.86 -14.11
N GLY A 250 -4.47 -8.84 -14.75
CA GLY A 250 -4.38 -9.10 -16.18
C GLY A 250 -4.73 -7.90 -17.06
N LYS A 251 -5.75 -7.11 -16.69
CA LYS A 251 -6.10 -5.86 -17.38
C LYS A 251 -4.97 -4.83 -17.44
N LEU A 252 -3.99 -4.88 -16.52
CA LEU A 252 -2.78 -4.07 -16.62
C LEU A 252 -1.89 -4.58 -17.75
N LEU A 253 -1.72 -5.90 -17.83
CA LEU A 253 -0.88 -6.56 -18.83
C LEU A 253 -1.44 -6.45 -20.26
N GLU A 254 -2.74 -6.17 -20.40
CA GLU A 254 -3.39 -5.85 -21.67
C GLU A 254 -3.03 -4.46 -22.23
N GLN A 255 -2.49 -3.56 -21.41
CA GLN A 255 -2.16 -2.18 -21.81
C GLN A 255 -0.85 -2.12 -22.60
N VAL A 256 -0.89 -2.51 -23.87
CA VAL A 256 0.28 -2.63 -24.77
C VAL A 256 1.17 -1.37 -24.76
N GLY A 257 2.49 -1.58 -24.68
CA GLY A 257 3.49 -0.52 -24.73
C GLY A 257 3.77 0.15 -23.40
N LYS A 258 3.15 -0.30 -22.31
CA LYS A 258 3.45 0.15 -20.95
C LYS A 258 4.42 -0.78 -20.26
N THR A 259 5.15 -0.24 -19.30
CA THR A 259 6.02 -1.01 -18.42
C THR A 259 5.45 -0.97 -17.01
N PHE A 260 5.34 -2.14 -16.38
CA PHE A 260 4.91 -2.28 -15.00
C PHE A 260 5.99 -2.96 -14.17
N ARG A 261 6.23 -2.46 -12.97
CA ARG A 261 7.01 -3.15 -11.94
C ARG A 261 6.06 -4.03 -11.13
N LEU A 262 6.23 -5.35 -11.23
CA LEU A 262 5.47 -6.30 -10.42
C LEU A 262 6.32 -6.70 -9.22
N HIS A 263 5.76 -6.61 -8.01
CA HIS A 263 6.35 -7.14 -6.79
C HIS A 263 5.51 -8.32 -6.31
N CYS A 264 5.92 -9.53 -6.64
CA CYS A 264 5.29 -10.78 -6.23
C CYS A 264 5.84 -11.22 -4.86
N GLY A 265 4.95 -11.48 -3.90
CA GLY A 265 5.26 -12.07 -2.61
C GLY A 265 4.42 -13.32 -2.34
N TRP A 266 5.06 -14.38 -1.86
CA TRP A 266 4.39 -15.60 -1.41
C TRP A 266 4.36 -15.65 0.12
N TYR A 267 3.15 -15.72 0.66
CA TYR A 267 2.81 -15.69 2.07
C TYR A 267 2.37 -17.08 2.54
N ASP A 268 2.57 -17.40 3.81
CA ASP A 268 2.19 -18.70 4.38
C ASP A 268 0.67 -18.80 4.63
#